data_AF-A0AA51Y9G9-F1
#
_entry.id   AF-A0AA51Y9G9-F1
#
_cell.length_a   1.000
_cell.length_b   1.000
_cell.length_c   1.000
_cell.angle_alpha   90.00
_cell.angle_beta   90.00
_cell.angle_gamma   90.00
#
_symmetry.space_group_name_H-M   'P 1'
#
loop_
_entity.id
_entity.type
_entity.pdbx_description
1 polymer ?
#
loop_
_entity_poly.entity_id
_entity_poly.type
_entity_poly.pdbx_seq_one_letter_code
_entity_poly.pdbx_strand_id
1 'polypeptide(L)'
;MHATLERTTTKQWDAKSVRMALVDAFRVLHAVESRPGHRRVRAAWPEYMLEPIDIAEQRLAGNIHQGRLKALIKPTALQISRMETVLLGRDGMPPWLNGAVKAYPEHRRILIVAVKAQAKRHSGREAARWLGLPLTTFQRHRDFAADVVAKQLNAKRVERW
;
A
#
# COMPACT_ATOMS: atom_id res chain seq x y z
N MET A 1 47.24 -9.70 5.92
CA MET A 1 46.13 -9.29 5.04
C MET A 1 44.82 -9.61 5.74
N HIS A 2 44.24 -8.64 6.47
CA HIS A 2 42.93 -8.83 7.11
C HIS A 2 41.84 -8.46 6.10
N ALA A 3 41.09 -9.47 5.64
CA ALA A 3 39.85 -9.26 4.93
C ALA A 3 38.81 -8.71 5.91
N THR A 4 38.63 -7.40 5.93
CA THR A 4 37.47 -6.75 6.54
C THR A 4 36.23 -7.23 5.79
N LEU A 5 35.50 -8.18 6.38
CA LEU A 5 34.16 -8.56 5.97
C LEU A 5 33.31 -7.29 5.98
N GLU A 6 33.03 -6.75 4.79
CA GLU A 6 32.06 -5.68 4.62
C GLU A 6 30.73 -6.15 5.22
N ARG A 7 30.38 -5.61 6.40
CA ARG A 7 29.00 -5.66 6.86
C ARG A 7 28.19 -4.85 5.87
N THR A 8 27.66 -5.51 4.84
CA THR A 8 26.54 -4.99 4.08
C THR A 8 25.42 -4.77 5.08
N THR A 9 25.30 -3.55 5.59
CA THR A 9 24.15 -3.12 6.39
C THR A 9 22.94 -3.20 5.49
N THR A 10 22.32 -4.38 5.41
CA THR A 10 21.06 -4.58 4.71
C THR A 10 20.05 -3.68 5.42
N LYS A 11 19.60 -2.65 4.70
CA LYS A 11 18.66 -1.67 5.24
C LYS A 11 17.38 -2.43 5.66
N GLN A 12 17.12 -2.51 6.96
CA GLN A 12 15.93 -3.20 7.46
C GLN A 12 14.66 -2.44 7.11
N TRP A 13 13.55 -3.17 6.99
CA TRP A 13 12.21 -2.59 6.88
C TRP A 13 11.83 -1.96 8.21
N ASP A 14 11.28 -0.75 8.15
CA ASP A 14 10.63 -0.08 9.27
C ASP A 14 9.19 0.32 8.87
N ALA A 15 8.40 0.78 9.85
CA ALA A 15 7.01 1.18 9.58
C ALA A 15 6.90 2.27 8.50
N LYS A 16 7.87 3.19 8.41
CA LYS A 16 7.86 4.27 7.43
C LYS A 16 8.15 3.73 6.03
N SER A 17 9.16 2.87 5.87
CA SER A 17 9.53 2.29 4.57
C SER A 17 8.44 1.36 4.04
N VAL A 18 7.79 0.59 4.91
CA VAL A 18 6.60 -0.21 4.55
C VAL A 18 5.47 0.67 4.04
N ARG A 19 5.13 1.76 4.75
CA ARG A 19 4.08 2.68 4.30
C ARG A 19 4.40 3.29 2.94
N MET A 20 5.64 3.71 2.72
CA MET A 20 6.05 4.27 1.42
C MET A 20 5.96 3.25 0.30
N ALA A 21 6.43 2.01 0.51
CA ALA A 21 6.33 0.94 -0.48
C ALA A 21 4.87 0.58 -0.79
N LEU A 22 4.01 0.55 0.22
CA LEU A 22 2.57 0.37 0.03
C LEU A 22 1.97 1.53 -0.79
N VAL A 23 2.30 2.78 -0.47
CA VAL A 23 1.82 3.95 -1.21
C VAL A 23 2.23 3.89 -2.68
N ASP A 24 3.49 3.53 -2.96
CA ASP A 24 3.97 3.39 -4.32
C ASP A 24 3.30 2.23 -5.05
N ALA A 25 3.05 1.10 -4.38
CA ALA A 25 2.28 0.00 -4.96
C ALA A 25 0.85 0.45 -5.32
N PHE A 26 0.14 1.16 -4.45
CA PHE A 26 -1.21 1.66 -4.77
C PHE A 26 -1.21 2.72 -5.88
N ARG A 27 -0.15 3.54 -5.99
CA ARG A 27 0.02 4.48 -7.12
C ARG A 27 0.20 3.74 -8.44
N VAL A 28 1.04 2.71 -8.45
CA VAL A 28 1.25 1.86 -9.63
C VAL A 28 -0.05 1.14 -9.99
N LEU A 29 -0.75 0.58 -9.00
CA LEU A 29 -2.05 -0.06 -9.19
C LEU A 29 -3.03 0.89 -9.88
N HIS A 30 -3.23 2.10 -9.34
CA HIS A 30 -4.14 3.08 -9.95
C HIS A 30 -3.74 3.49 -11.37
N ALA A 31 -2.44 3.56 -11.66
CA ALA A 31 -1.93 3.84 -13.00
C ALA A 31 -2.18 2.69 -13.99
N VAL A 32 -2.14 1.44 -13.52
CA VAL A 32 -2.33 0.22 -14.34
C VAL A 32 -3.81 -0.15 -14.47
N GLU A 33 -4.63 -0.01 -13.42
CA GLU A 33 -6.09 -0.20 -13.42
C GLU A 33 -6.81 0.64 -14.48
N SER A 34 -6.22 1.81 -14.79
CA SER A 34 -6.73 2.76 -15.77
C SER A 34 -6.46 2.33 -17.22
N ARG A 35 -5.67 1.27 -17.47
CA ARG A 35 -5.49 0.69 -18.81
C ARG A 35 -6.57 -0.38 -19.07
N PRO A 36 -7.17 -0.44 -20.28
CA PRO A 36 -8.05 -1.53 -20.67
C PRO A 36 -7.21 -2.81 -20.85
N GLY A 37 -6.94 -3.50 -19.74
CA GLY A 37 -6.23 -4.79 -19.69
C GLY A 37 -7.19 -5.97 -19.43
N HIS A 38 -6.76 -7.15 -19.86
CA HIS A 38 -7.55 -8.38 -19.91
C HIS A 38 -8.24 -8.71 -18.57
N ARG A 39 -9.57 -8.86 -18.58
CA ARG A 39 -10.48 -9.09 -17.43
C ARG A 39 -10.00 -10.14 -16.41
N ARG A 40 -9.20 -11.12 -16.84
CA ARG A 40 -8.69 -12.21 -16.00
C ARG A 40 -7.67 -11.75 -14.95
N VAL A 41 -6.90 -10.69 -15.22
CA VAL A 41 -5.94 -10.14 -14.25
C VAL A 41 -6.66 -9.38 -13.13
N ARG A 42 -7.79 -8.72 -13.44
CA ARG A 42 -8.64 -8.06 -12.44
C ARG A 42 -9.22 -9.03 -11.41
N ALA A 43 -9.49 -10.28 -11.78
CA ALA A 43 -10.08 -11.28 -10.89
C ALA A 43 -9.10 -11.80 -9.81
N ALA A 44 -7.80 -11.68 -10.04
CA ALA A 44 -6.76 -12.02 -9.07
C ALA A 44 -6.39 -10.85 -8.14
N TRP A 45 -6.92 -9.65 -8.41
CA TRP A 45 -6.66 -8.48 -7.59
C TRP A 45 -7.57 -8.52 -6.35
N PRO A 46 -7.06 -8.17 -5.17
CA PRO A 46 -7.89 -8.15 -3.98
C PRO A 46 -9.10 -7.25 -4.21
N GLU A 47 -10.31 -7.80 -4.10
CA GLU A 47 -11.53 -7.01 -4.00
C GLU A 47 -11.48 -6.25 -2.67
N TYR A 48 -10.90 -5.04 -2.71
CA TYR A 48 -11.09 -4.09 -1.64
C TYR A 48 -12.54 -3.63 -1.72
N MET A 49 -13.39 -4.11 -0.80
CA MET A 49 -14.76 -3.61 -0.62
C MET A 49 -14.76 -2.08 -0.72
N LEU A 50 -15.76 -1.49 -1.37
CA LEU A 50 -15.96 -0.04 -1.45
C LEU A 50 -15.71 0.60 -0.08
N GLU A 51 -14.53 1.21 0.08
CA GLU A 51 -14.14 1.75 1.38
C GLU A 51 -14.81 3.11 1.55
N PRO A 52 -14.97 3.61 2.80
CA PRO A 52 -15.55 4.92 3.05
C PRO A 52 -14.92 6.07 2.25
N ILE A 53 -13.66 5.92 1.83
CA ILE A 53 -12.95 6.87 0.96
C ILE A 53 -13.53 6.91 -0.45
N ASP A 54 -13.92 5.75 -0.99
CA ASP A 54 -14.51 5.62 -2.31
C ASP A 54 -15.97 6.13 -2.28
N ILE A 55 -16.67 5.93 -1.16
CA ILE A 55 -18.00 6.50 -0.89
C ILE A 55 -17.93 8.03 -0.73
N ALA A 56 -16.91 8.56 -0.04
CA ALA A 56 -16.69 9.99 0.11
C ALA A 56 -16.34 10.66 -1.23
N GLU A 57 -15.50 10.02 -2.05
CA GLU A 57 -15.21 10.46 -3.42
C GLU A 57 -16.47 10.45 -4.29
N GLN A 58 -17.33 9.43 -4.19
CA GLN A 58 -18.61 9.39 -4.91
C GLN A 58 -19.57 10.51 -4.47
N ARG A 59 -19.62 10.81 -3.17
CA ARG A 59 -20.45 11.91 -2.63
C ARG A 59 -19.93 13.29 -3.04
N LEU A 60 -18.61 13.47 -3.11
CA LEU A 60 -17.98 14.73 -3.54
C LEU A 60 -18.03 14.93 -5.05
N ALA A 61 -17.99 13.85 -5.83
CA ALA A 61 -17.83 13.94 -7.27
C ALA A 61 -19.09 14.39 -8.02
N GLY A 62 -20.31 14.16 -7.51
CA GLY A 62 -21.57 14.69 -8.04
C GLY A 62 -21.95 14.34 -9.50
N ASN A 63 -21.01 13.94 -10.35
CA ASN A 63 -21.21 13.55 -11.73
C ASN A 63 -19.97 12.84 -12.32
N ILE A 64 -20.28 11.94 -13.23
CA ILE A 64 -19.43 10.90 -13.84
C ILE A 64 -18.47 11.54 -14.87
N HIS A 65 -17.29 12.02 -14.49
CA HIS A 65 -16.20 12.26 -15.44
C HIS A 65 -14.82 11.90 -14.87
N GLN A 66 -14.65 10.66 -14.39
CA GLN A 66 -13.34 10.07 -14.03
C GLN A 66 -12.43 9.73 -15.24
N GLY A 67 -12.72 10.27 -16.43
CA GLY A 67 -12.12 9.80 -17.69
C GLY A 67 -10.89 10.56 -18.20
N ARG A 68 -10.61 11.80 -17.75
CA ARG A 68 -9.78 12.72 -18.57
C ARG A 68 -8.53 13.33 -17.93
N LEU A 69 -8.08 12.81 -16.79
CA LEU A 69 -6.80 13.20 -16.15
C LEU A 69 -5.87 12.01 -15.86
N LYS A 70 -6.09 10.85 -16.49
CA LYS A 70 -5.43 9.59 -16.14
C LYS A 70 -4.35 9.17 -17.15
N ALA A 71 -3.32 10.00 -17.29
CA ALA A 71 -2.03 9.56 -17.84
C ALA A 71 -0.93 10.54 -17.45
N LEU A 72 -0.31 10.36 -16.28
CA LEU A 72 0.94 11.07 -15.98
C LEU A 72 2.12 10.16 -15.62
N ILE A 73 1.88 8.88 -15.32
CA ILE A 73 2.93 7.95 -14.91
C ILE A 73 2.73 6.64 -15.67
N LYS A 74 3.73 6.25 -16.48
CA LYS A 74 3.86 4.89 -17.03
C LYS A 74 4.78 4.12 -16.08
N PRO A 75 4.27 3.19 -15.26
CA PRO A 75 5.13 2.43 -14.36
C PRO A 75 6.12 1.58 -15.15
N THR A 76 7.35 1.45 -14.65
CA THR A 76 8.36 0.55 -15.20
C THR A 76 8.05 -0.91 -14.83
N ALA A 77 8.63 -1.88 -15.55
CA ALA A 77 8.48 -3.30 -15.24
C ALA A 77 8.91 -3.63 -13.80
N LEU A 78 9.97 -2.97 -13.30
CA LEU A 78 10.42 -3.11 -11.92
C LEU A 78 9.39 -2.60 -10.91
N GLN A 79 8.72 -1.47 -11.20
CA GLN A 79 7.67 -0.93 -10.34
C GLN A 79 6.43 -1.84 -10.29
N ILE A 80 6.07 -2.43 -11.43
CA ILE A 80 4.98 -3.41 -11.53
C ILE A 80 5.33 -4.66 -10.70
N SER A 81 6.53 -5.22 -10.87
CA SER A 81 6.95 -6.40 -10.11
C SER A 81 7.00 -6.15 -8.59
N ARG A 82 7.47 -4.97 -8.16
CA ARG A 82 7.43 -4.55 -6.75
C ARG A 82 5.99 -4.42 -6.24
N MET A 83 5.10 -3.79 -7.03
CA MET A 83 3.69 -3.70 -6.70
C MET A 83 3.04 -5.09 -6.56
N GLU A 84 3.29 -6.02 -7.48
CA GLU A 84 2.79 -7.40 -7.39
C GLU A 84 3.29 -8.09 -6.13
N THR A 85 4.58 -7.96 -5.82
CA THR A 85 5.17 -8.50 -4.58
C THR A 85 4.46 -7.98 -3.32
N VAL A 86 4.11 -6.70 -3.31
CA VAL A 86 3.43 -6.05 -2.17
C VAL A 86 1.94 -6.44 -2.08
N LEU A 87 1.21 -6.37 -3.20
CA LEU A 87 -0.26 -6.49 -3.25
C LEU A 87 -0.77 -7.91 -3.46
N LEU A 88 0.02 -8.76 -4.11
CA LEU A 88 -0.34 -10.16 -4.43
C LEU A 88 0.53 -11.15 -3.67
N GLY A 89 1.67 -10.70 -3.12
CA GLY A 89 2.65 -11.60 -2.52
C GLY A 89 3.58 -12.19 -3.59
N ARG A 90 4.61 -12.90 -3.13
CA ARG A 90 5.62 -13.53 -3.99
C ARG A 90 6.31 -14.66 -3.24
N ASP A 91 6.73 -15.71 -3.95
CA ASP A 91 7.58 -16.79 -3.42
C ASP A 91 7.00 -17.43 -2.13
N GLY A 92 5.69 -17.69 -2.14
CA GLY A 92 4.97 -18.30 -1.01
C GLY A 92 4.67 -17.34 0.15
N MET A 93 5.06 -16.06 0.06
CA MET A 93 4.59 -15.04 1.00
C MET A 93 3.21 -14.51 0.61
N PRO A 94 2.30 -14.32 1.59
CA PRO A 94 1.03 -13.67 1.34
C PRO A 94 1.22 -12.18 0.98
N PRO A 95 0.21 -11.55 0.35
CA PRO A 95 0.15 -10.10 0.22
C PRO A 95 0.38 -9.40 1.56
N TRP A 96 1.08 -8.27 1.57
CA TRP A 96 1.50 -7.63 2.83
C TRP A 96 0.31 -7.26 3.72
N LEU A 97 -0.76 -6.75 3.10
CA LEU A 97 -1.98 -6.37 3.80
C LEU A 97 -2.89 -7.56 4.15
N ASN A 98 -2.70 -8.74 3.54
CA ASN A 98 -3.49 -9.95 3.82
C ASN A 98 -2.68 -11.04 4.55
N GLY A 99 -1.42 -10.75 4.87
CA GLY A 99 -0.50 -11.58 5.64
C GLY A 99 -0.52 -11.22 7.13
N ALA A 100 0.59 -10.67 7.65
CA ALA A 100 0.77 -10.47 9.09
C ALA A 100 -0.29 -9.57 9.75
N VAL A 101 -0.86 -8.60 9.04
CA VAL A 101 -1.89 -7.71 9.60
C VAL A 101 -3.31 -8.26 9.49
N LYS A 102 -3.51 -9.46 8.92
CA LYS A 102 -4.84 -10.10 8.83
C LYS A 102 -5.46 -10.35 10.21
N ALA A 103 -4.64 -10.63 11.22
CA ALA A 103 -5.07 -10.80 12.61
C ALA A 103 -5.58 -9.49 13.27
N TYR A 104 -5.30 -8.33 12.67
CA TYR A 104 -5.64 -7.01 13.21
C TYR A 104 -6.52 -6.23 12.21
N PRO A 105 -7.79 -6.62 12.03
CA PRO A 105 -8.65 -6.10 10.95
C PRO A 105 -8.84 -4.58 11.02
N GLU A 106 -8.94 -3.99 12.21
CA GLU A 106 -9.08 -2.55 12.39
C GLU A 106 -7.80 -1.79 11.97
N HIS A 107 -6.65 -2.24 12.47
CA HIS A 107 -5.34 -1.67 12.17
C HIS A 107 -5.03 -1.80 10.67
N ARG A 108 -5.36 -2.95 10.08
CA ARG A 108 -5.28 -3.20 8.64
C ARG A 108 -6.14 -2.20 7.85
N ARG A 109 -7.41 -2.01 8.23
CA ARG A 109 -8.31 -1.03 7.58
C ARG A 109 -7.74 0.39 7.65
N ILE A 110 -7.23 0.80 8.80
CA ILE A 110 -6.62 2.12 8.98
C ILE A 110 -5.38 2.29 8.10
N LEU A 111 -4.52 1.26 8.02
CA LEU A 111 -3.35 1.28 7.14
C LEU A 111 -3.75 1.38 5.67
N ILE A 112 -4.75 0.63 5.22
CA ILE A 112 -5.25 0.69 3.83
C ILE A 112 -5.74 2.11 3.51
N VAL A 113 -6.58 2.69 4.38
CA VAL A 113 -7.11 4.04 4.20
C VAL A 113 -5.97 5.06 4.16
N ALA A 114 -4.98 4.96 5.06
CA ALA A 114 -3.83 5.85 5.08
C ALA A 114 -3.01 5.78 3.78
N VAL A 115 -2.75 4.57 3.29
CA VAL A 115 -1.97 4.31 2.08
C VAL A 115 -2.71 4.80 0.84
N LYS A 116 -4.00 4.47 0.68
CA LYS A 116 -4.84 4.95 -0.42
C LYS A 116 -4.94 6.47 -0.44
N ALA A 117 -5.19 7.09 0.72
CA ALA A 117 -5.22 8.55 0.87
C ALA A 117 -3.92 9.18 0.37
N GLN A 118 -2.77 8.68 0.84
CA GLN A 118 -1.47 9.22 0.48
C GLN A 118 -1.09 8.93 -0.99
N ALA A 119 -1.52 7.80 -1.56
CA ALA A 119 -1.37 7.49 -2.98
C ALA A 119 -2.11 8.52 -3.85
N LYS A 120 -3.30 8.94 -3.43
CA LYS A 120 -4.12 9.99 -4.04
C LYS A 120 -3.75 11.43 -3.62
N ARG A 121 -2.65 11.60 -2.88
CA ARG A 121 -2.11 12.89 -2.39
C ARG A 121 -2.96 13.60 -1.32
N HIS A 122 -3.82 12.87 -0.61
CA HIS A 122 -4.49 13.38 0.58
C HIS A 122 -3.58 13.28 1.82
N SER A 123 -3.82 14.17 2.77
CA SER A 123 -3.13 14.22 4.05
C SER A 123 -3.63 13.15 5.03
N GLY A 124 -2.78 12.76 5.99
CA GLY A 124 -3.19 11.87 7.07
C GLY A 124 -4.31 12.45 7.95
N ARG A 125 -4.46 13.78 8.00
CA ARG A 125 -5.54 14.46 8.73
C ARG A 125 -6.89 14.27 8.04
N GLU A 126 -6.93 14.36 6.72
CA GLU A 126 -8.13 14.04 5.94
C GLU A 126 -8.51 12.58 6.08
N ALA A 127 -7.53 11.67 5.98
CA ALA A 127 -7.74 10.25 6.17
C ALA A 127 -8.31 9.90 7.55
N ALA A 128 -7.78 10.52 8.63
CA ALA A 128 -8.32 10.35 9.98
C ALA A 128 -9.76 10.87 10.10
N ARG A 129 -10.06 12.02 9.46
CA ARG A 129 -11.40 12.62 9.45
C ARG A 129 -12.44 11.72 8.78
N TRP A 130 -12.11 11.08 7.66
CA TRP A 130 -13.03 10.14 6.99
C TRP A 130 -13.41 8.93 7.85
N LEU A 131 -12.55 8.56 8.80
CA LEU A 131 -12.81 7.48 9.75
C LEU A 131 -13.42 7.98 11.07
N GLY A 132 -13.61 9.29 11.26
CA GLY A 132 -14.09 9.86 12.51
C GLY A 132 -13.10 9.67 13.67
N LEU A 133 -11.81 9.51 13.40
CA LEU A 133 -10.79 9.20 14.41
C LEU A 133 -9.93 10.43 14.74
N PRO A 134 -9.48 10.57 16.01
CA PRO A 134 -8.39 11.47 16.37
C PRO A 134 -7.12 11.12 15.58
N LEU A 135 -6.39 12.15 15.14
CA LEU A 135 -5.18 11.97 14.33
C LEU A 135 -4.13 11.11 15.04
N THR A 136 -3.99 11.26 16.36
CA THR A 136 -3.04 10.49 17.18
C THR A 136 -3.37 9.00 17.19
N THR A 137 -4.65 8.64 17.37
CA THR A 137 -5.13 7.26 17.30
C THR A 137 -4.92 6.67 15.92
N PHE A 138 -5.29 7.43 14.88
CA PHE A 138 -5.07 7.04 13.49
C PHE A 138 -3.60 6.74 13.19
N GLN A 139 -2.69 7.62 13.60
CA GLN A 139 -1.25 7.43 13.41
C GLN A 139 -0.73 6.19 14.15
N ARG A 140 -1.12 5.99 15.41
CA ARG A 140 -0.73 4.82 16.21
C ARG A 140 -1.18 3.51 15.55
N HIS A 141 -2.45 3.41 15.15
CA HIS A 141 -2.98 2.19 14.54
C HIS A 141 -2.33 1.92 13.18
N ARG A 142 -2.14 2.97 12.37
CA ARG A 142 -1.43 2.89 11.08
C ARG A 142 0.00 2.40 11.25
N ASP A 143 0.75 3.00 12.18
CA ASP A 143 2.16 2.69 12.37
C ASP A 143 2.36 1.31 13.02
N PHE A 144 1.47 0.88 13.91
CA PHE A 144 1.43 -0.49 14.43
C PHE A 144 1.25 -1.52 13.30
N ALA A 145 0.26 -1.32 12.42
CA ALA A 145 0.03 -2.23 11.29
C ALA A 145 1.26 -2.30 10.38
N ALA A 146 1.87 -1.16 10.06
CA ALA A 146 3.06 -1.12 9.22
C ALA A 146 4.27 -1.77 9.88
N ASP A 147 4.43 -1.64 11.21
CA ASP A 147 5.48 -2.30 11.98
C ASP A 147 5.32 -3.82 12.01
N VAL A 148 4.09 -4.33 12.12
CA VAL A 148 3.79 -5.76 12.02
C VAL A 148 4.22 -6.33 10.67
N VAL A 149 3.94 -5.61 9.57
CA VAL A 149 4.42 -5.98 8.24
C VAL A 149 5.95 -5.93 8.17
N ALA A 150 6.58 -4.86 8.69
CA ALA A 150 8.04 -4.72 8.68
C ALA A 150 8.73 -5.89 9.40
N LYS A 151 8.22 -6.28 10.57
CA LYS A 151 8.71 -7.46 11.31
C LYS A 151 8.61 -8.75 10.50
N GLN A 152 7.50 -8.96 9.79
CA GLN A 152 7.34 -10.13 8.91
C GLN A 152 8.37 -10.12 7.77
N LEU A 153 8.56 -8.98 7.11
CA LEU A 153 9.50 -8.84 5.99
C LEU A 153 10.95 -9.07 6.45
N ASN A 154 11.33 -8.50 7.59
CA ASN A 154 12.66 -8.69 8.18
C ASN A 154 12.88 -10.16 8.60
N ALA A 155 11.89 -10.81 9.21
CA ALA A 155 11.97 -12.23 9.57
C ALA A 155 12.14 -13.13 8.34
N LYS A 156 11.55 -12.74 7.20
CA LYS A 156 11.67 -13.42 5.91
C LYS A 156 12.88 -12.96 5.08
N ARG A 157 13.72 -12.08 5.63
CA ARG A 157 14.93 -11.52 4.98
C ARG A 157 14.63 -10.89 3.61
N VAL A 158 13.47 -10.26 3.48
CA VAL A 158 13.11 -9.54 2.27
C VAL A 158 13.98 -8.28 2.17
N GLU A 159 14.74 -8.16 1.09
CA GLU A 159 15.57 -6.99 0.85
C GLU A 159 14.72 -5.73 0.68
N ARG A 160 15.18 -4.61 1.26
CA ARG A 160 14.51 -3.31 1.14
C ARG A 160 14.99 -2.57 -0.10
N TRP A 161 14.05 -1.98 -0.84
CA TRP A 161 14.30 -1.27 -2.09
C TRP A 161 13.80 0.18 -2.10
#